data_AF-A0A8E3B1Z0-F1
#
_entry.id   AF-A0A8E3B1Z0-F1
#
_cell.length_a   1.000
_cell.length_b   1.000
_cell.length_c   1.000
_cell.angle_alpha   90.00
_cell.angle_beta   90.00
_cell.angle_gamma   90.00
#
_symmetry.space_group_name_H-M   'P 1'
#
loop_
_entity.id
_entity.type
_entity.pdbx_description
1 polymer ?
#
loop_
_entity_poly.entity_id
_entity_poly.type
_entity_poly.pdbx_seq_one_letter_code
_entity_poly.pdbx_strand_id
1 'polypeptide(L)'
;MRMVRGLANADAASIVTVRADQAFASVDDLWHRAGVPAASLVELAQADAFQPSLSLARREALWAIKALRDEPLPLFAAASAREQRTVAEIDEPAVALRAMTAGGEVVEDYGHVGLTLRDHPVSFLRADLRRKRIVSCREAMQARDGQWLEAAGLVLVRQRPGSAKGVMFITIEDESGIANLVVWVKVFERYRGVVLSAGMIGVYGRIQREGEVVHLVAHRLSDLSAELASVGDRDAAFPLPHGRGDEFHHGSPTPDPRGLPKGPRPRNIIDPNLHIDQIKVKTRDFK
;
A
#
# COMPACT_ATOMS: atom_id res chain seq x y z
N MET A 1 8.57 11.33 -4.53
CA MET A 1 8.01 10.79 -5.80
C MET A 1 8.80 9.60 -6.37
N ARG A 2 9.77 9.02 -5.64
CA ARG A 2 10.58 7.87 -6.13
C ARG A 2 9.79 6.60 -6.46
N MET A 3 8.59 6.47 -5.91
CA MET A 3 7.73 5.29 -6.08
C MET A 3 6.88 5.35 -7.36
N VAL A 4 6.84 6.49 -8.04
CA VAL A 4 6.11 6.65 -9.29
C VAL A 4 6.95 6.03 -10.40
N ARG A 5 6.48 4.91 -10.96
CA ARG A 5 7.12 4.28 -12.11
C ARG A 5 7.07 5.26 -13.30
N GLY A 6 8.10 5.26 -14.16
CA GLY A 6 8.15 6.11 -15.36
C GLY A 6 8.56 7.57 -15.12
N LEU A 7 8.47 8.09 -13.89
CA LEU A 7 8.83 9.47 -13.59
C LEU A 7 10.36 9.66 -13.54
N ALA A 8 10.87 10.60 -14.36
CA ALA A 8 12.29 10.96 -14.36
C ALA A 8 12.69 11.67 -13.06
N ASN A 9 13.89 11.35 -12.54
CA ASN A 9 14.41 12.00 -11.33
C ASN A 9 14.60 13.51 -11.49
N ALA A 10 15.00 13.97 -12.69
CA ALA A 10 15.17 15.39 -12.98
C ALA A 10 13.84 16.15 -12.88
N ASP A 11 12.78 15.60 -13.46
CA ASP A 11 11.43 16.19 -13.43
C ASP A 11 10.88 16.23 -12.01
N ALA A 12 11.05 15.13 -11.26
CA ALA A 12 10.68 15.08 -9.85
C ALA A 12 11.43 16.15 -9.02
N ALA A 13 12.72 16.37 -9.29
CA ALA A 13 13.51 17.39 -8.63
C ALA A 13 13.04 18.81 -9.00
N SER A 14 12.70 19.06 -10.27
CA SER A 14 12.15 20.34 -10.71
C SER A 14 10.84 20.66 -9.98
N ILE A 15 9.90 19.71 -9.95
CA ILE A 15 8.62 19.88 -9.26
C ILE A 15 8.82 20.17 -7.78
N VAL A 16 9.71 19.43 -7.10
CA VAL A 16 9.98 19.65 -5.67
C VAL A 16 10.59 21.03 -5.41
N THR A 17 11.50 21.47 -6.27
CA THR A 17 12.17 22.77 -6.15
C THR A 17 11.16 23.91 -6.27
N VAL A 18 10.34 23.88 -7.31
CA VAL A 18 9.32 24.91 -7.56
C VAL A 18 8.22 24.92 -6.51
N ARG A 19 7.83 23.74 -6.00
CA ARG A 19 6.84 23.61 -4.92
C ARG A 19 7.34 24.20 -3.59
N ALA A 20 8.66 24.26 -3.38
CA ALA A 20 9.22 24.76 -2.12
C ALA A 20 8.87 26.24 -1.88
N ASP A 21 8.73 27.02 -2.95
CA ASP A 21 8.38 28.44 -2.88
C ASP A 21 6.88 28.64 -2.63
N GLN A 22 6.04 27.89 -3.36
CA GLN A 22 4.58 28.02 -3.28
C GLN A 22 3.89 26.71 -3.70
N ALA A 23 2.79 26.36 -3.01
CA ALA A 23 1.93 25.26 -3.42
C ALA A 23 1.37 25.48 -4.85
N PHE A 24 1.10 24.38 -5.56
CA PHE A 24 0.49 24.45 -6.89
C PHE A 24 -1.01 24.70 -6.77
N ALA A 25 -1.55 25.58 -7.60
CA ALA A 25 -2.98 25.89 -7.64
C ALA A 25 -3.76 24.99 -8.59
N SER A 26 -3.11 24.50 -9.65
CA SER A 26 -3.71 23.64 -10.68
C SER A 26 -2.65 22.79 -11.37
N VAL A 27 -3.09 21.86 -12.21
CA VAL A 27 -2.17 21.08 -13.09
C VAL A 27 -1.42 22.00 -14.04
N ASP A 28 -2.12 23.00 -14.59
CA ASP A 28 -1.56 24.01 -15.50
C ASP A 28 -0.49 24.86 -14.80
N ASP A 29 -0.75 25.29 -13.55
CA ASP A 29 0.24 26.01 -12.73
C ASP A 29 1.49 25.18 -12.45
N LEU A 30 1.32 23.88 -12.17
CA LEU A 30 2.44 22.96 -11.99
C LEU A 30 3.23 22.81 -13.29
N TRP A 31 2.55 22.59 -14.42
CA TRP A 31 3.18 22.44 -15.73
C TRP A 31 4.03 23.67 -16.11
N HIS A 32 3.43 24.86 -16.04
CA HIS A 32 4.12 26.12 -16.35
C HIS A 32 5.32 26.38 -15.44
N ARG A 33 5.15 26.22 -14.12
CA ARG A 33 6.20 26.58 -13.17
C ARG A 33 7.32 25.55 -13.11
N ALA A 34 7.00 24.25 -13.16
CA ALA A 34 7.98 23.19 -13.08
C ALA A 34 8.67 22.88 -14.42
N GLY A 35 8.08 23.32 -15.55
CA GLY A 35 8.65 23.11 -16.89
C GLY A 35 8.86 21.64 -17.23
N VAL A 36 8.03 20.75 -16.67
CA VAL A 36 8.12 19.31 -16.89
C VAL A 36 7.24 18.88 -18.06
N PRO A 37 7.63 17.84 -18.82
CA PRO A 37 6.81 17.37 -19.94
C PRO A 37 5.46 16.83 -19.45
N ALA A 38 4.42 16.94 -20.29
CA ALA A 38 3.10 16.41 -19.98
C ALA A 38 3.12 14.91 -19.65
N ALA A 39 4.03 14.15 -20.27
CA ALA A 39 4.25 12.73 -19.95
C ALA A 39 4.56 12.49 -18.46
N SER A 40 5.38 13.34 -17.83
CA SER A 40 5.70 13.22 -16.41
C SER A 40 4.51 13.56 -15.51
N LEU A 41 3.62 14.44 -15.97
CA LEU A 41 2.35 14.71 -15.29
C LEU A 41 1.38 13.53 -15.41
N VAL A 42 1.37 12.84 -16.56
CA VAL A 42 0.57 11.62 -16.74
C VAL A 42 1.00 10.54 -15.75
N GLU A 43 2.30 10.30 -15.57
CA GLU A 43 2.80 9.33 -14.58
C GLU A 43 2.36 9.71 -13.15
N LEU A 44 2.39 11.00 -12.80
CA LEU A 44 1.90 11.50 -11.51
C LEU A 44 0.38 11.32 -11.34
N ALA A 45 -0.40 11.57 -12.39
CA ALA A 45 -1.86 11.37 -12.37
C ALA A 45 -2.22 9.88 -12.26
N GLN A 46 -1.49 9.02 -12.94
CA GLN A 46 -1.66 7.58 -12.85
C GLN A 46 -1.33 7.06 -11.43
N ALA A 47 -0.32 7.66 -10.77
CA ALA A 47 -0.01 7.40 -9.36
C ALA A 47 -0.89 8.17 -8.36
N ASP A 48 -2.00 8.77 -8.79
CA ASP A 48 -2.99 9.47 -7.95
C ASP A 48 -2.40 10.63 -7.12
N ALA A 49 -1.34 11.27 -7.61
CA ALA A 49 -0.59 12.29 -6.85
C ALA A 49 -1.33 13.63 -6.72
N PHE A 50 -2.36 13.88 -7.53
CA PHE A 50 -3.09 15.15 -7.56
C PHE A 50 -4.27 15.19 -6.58
N GLN A 51 -4.81 14.05 -6.17
CA GLN A 51 -5.98 13.98 -5.28
C GLN A 51 -5.77 14.70 -3.93
N PRO A 52 -4.64 14.52 -3.20
CA PRO A 52 -4.51 15.12 -1.87
C PRO A 52 -4.37 16.64 -1.87
N SER A 53 -3.78 17.23 -2.93
CA SER A 53 -3.46 18.67 -2.96
C SER A 53 -4.41 19.47 -3.84
N LEU A 54 -4.82 18.91 -4.97
CA LEU A 54 -5.68 19.59 -5.95
C LEU A 54 -7.12 19.07 -5.95
N SER A 55 -7.43 18.02 -5.18
CA SER A 55 -8.75 17.39 -5.18
C SER A 55 -9.21 16.94 -6.57
N LEU A 56 -8.24 16.56 -7.42
CA LEU A 56 -8.49 16.03 -8.76
C LEU A 56 -8.35 14.52 -8.74
N ALA A 57 -9.46 13.84 -9.03
CA ALA A 57 -9.45 12.40 -9.19
C ALA A 57 -8.57 12.02 -10.40
N ARG A 58 -8.04 10.81 -10.42
CA ARG A 58 -7.17 10.31 -11.50
C ARG A 58 -7.64 10.69 -12.91
N ARG A 59 -8.91 10.43 -13.22
CA ARG A 59 -9.49 10.74 -14.54
C ARG A 59 -9.59 12.24 -14.82
N GLU A 60 -9.88 13.04 -13.81
CA GLU A 60 -9.95 14.50 -13.92
C GLU A 60 -8.56 15.09 -14.14
N ALA A 61 -7.56 14.60 -13.41
CA ALA A 61 -6.16 14.98 -13.63
C ALA A 61 -5.69 14.60 -15.04
N LEU A 62 -5.94 13.37 -15.49
CA LEU A 62 -5.62 12.95 -16.86
C LEU A 62 -6.35 13.77 -17.93
N TRP A 63 -7.60 14.16 -17.67
CA TRP A 63 -8.34 15.05 -18.56
C TRP A 63 -7.71 16.44 -18.62
N ALA A 64 -7.38 17.03 -17.47
CA ALA A 64 -6.71 18.32 -17.41
C ALA A 64 -5.34 18.30 -18.11
N ILE A 65 -4.57 17.23 -17.97
CA ILE A 65 -3.26 17.08 -18.61
C ILE A 65 -3.40 16.98 -20.14
N LYS A 66 -4.47 16.37 -20.65
CA LYS A 66 -4.68 16.24 -22.11
C LYS A 66 -4.88 17.58 -22.82
N ALA A 67 -5.31 18.61 -22.10
CA ALA A 67 -5.43 19.97 -22.65
C ALA A 67 -4.07 20.66 -22.80
N LEU A 68 -3.02 20.17 -22.13
CA LEU A 68 -1.69 20.75 -22.17
C LEU A 68 -1.00 20.49 -23.52
N ARG A 69 -0.09 21.40 -23.87
CA ARG A 69 0.78 21.31 -25.05
C ARG A 69 2.17 20.81 -24.65
N ASP A 70 3.05 20.66 -25.63
CA ASP A 70 4.47 20.37 -25.36
C ASP A 70 5.16 21.55 -24.67
N GLU A 71 4.83 22.78 -25.10
CA GLU A 71 5.36 24.03 -24.54
C GLU A 71 4.25 25.09 -24.38
N PRO A 72 4.36 25.96 -23.35
CA PRO A 72 3.52 27.14 -23.18
C PRO A 72 3.47 28.05 -24.41
N LEU A 73 2.30 28.60 -24.73
CA LEU A 73 2.16 29.61 -25.77
C LEU A 73 2.88 30.90 -25.36
N PRO A 74 3.75 31.47 -26.22
CA PRO A 74 4.60 32.62 -25.84
C PRO A 74 3.84 33.84 -25.30
N LEU A 75 2.64 34.12 -25.81
CA LEU A 75 1.81 35.23 -25.34
C LEU A 75 1.29 35.01 -23.92
N PHE A 76 0.89 33.78 -23.60
CA PHE A 76 0.39 33.40 -22.27
C PHE A 76 1.51 33.29 -21.26
N ALA A 77 2.69 32.80 -21.67
CA ALA A 77 3.90 32.83 -20.85
C ALA A 77 4.29 34.27 -20.47
N ALA A 78 4.27 35.20 -21.44
CA ALA A 78 4.54 36.61 -21.19
C ALA A 78 3.48 37.25 -20.26
N ALA A 79 2.19 36.93 -20.45
CA ALA A 79 1.12 37.40 -19.58
C ALA A 79 1.29 36.86 -18.14
N SER A 80 1.62 35.59 -17.99
CA SER A 80 1.83 34.95 -16.68
C SER A 80 3.00 35.57 -15.92
N ALA A 81 4.11 35.86 -16.62
CA ALA A 81 5.25 36.55 -16.04
C ALA A 81 4.90 37.98 -15.58
N ARG A 82 4.12 38.71 -16.39
CA ARG A 82 3.67 40.08 -16.06
C ARG A 82 2.74 40.09 -14.83
N GLU A 83 1.83 39.13 -14.76
CA GLU A 83 0.79 39.07 -13.73
C GLU A 83 1.22 38.30 -12.48
N GLN A 84 2.44 37.73 -12.48
CA GLN A 84 2.99 36.91 -11.40
C GLN A 84 2.05 35.78 -10.98
N ARG A 85 1.28 35.25 -11.94
CA ARG A 85 0.31 34.16 -11.77
C ARG A 85 0.17 33.41 -13.08
N THR A 86 -0.13 32.13 -13.03
CA THR A 86 -0.42 31.35 -14.24
C THR A 86 -1.72 31.82 -14.88
N VAL A 87 -1.65 32.21 -16.15
CA VAL A 87 -2.80 32.62 -16.97
C VAL A 87 -3.18 31.44 -17.86
N ALA A 88 -4.36 30.87 -17.60
CA ALA A 88 -4.86 29.70 -18.32
C ALA A 88 -4.93 29.96 -19.84
N GLU A 89 -4.37 29.05 -20.63
CA GLU A 89 -4.38 29.15 -22.10
C GLU A 89 -5.73 28.77 -22.71
N ILE A 90 -6.48 27.90 -22.03
CA ILE A 90 -7.76 27.35 -22.49
C ILE A 90 -8.76 27.46 -21.33
N ASP A 91 -9.94 28.01 -21.63
CA ASP A 91 -11.09 28.01 -20.72
C ASP A 91 -12.07 26.92 -21.17
N GLU A 92 -11.94 25.72 -20.59
CA GLU A 92 -12.86 24.61 -20.86
C GLU A 92 -14.04 24.63 -19.87
N PRO A 93 -15.26 24.33 -20.35
CA PRO A 93 -16.40 24.17 -19.45
C PRO A 93 -16.16 22.98 -18.51
N ALA A 94 -16.67 23.08 -17.27
CA ALA A 94 -16.57 21.99 -16.32
C ALA A 94 -17.25 20.71 -16.85
N VAL A 95 -16.47 19.63 -16.99
CA VAL A 95 -16.95 18.32 -17.45
C VAL A 95 -17.12 17.40 -16.24
N ALA A 96 -18.33 16.85 -16.06
CA ALA A 96 -18.58 15.81 -15.08
C ALA A 96 -18.16 14.45 -15.63
N LEU A 97 -17.00 13.96 -15.22
CA LEU A 97 -16.51 12.64 -15.61
C LEU A 97 -17.18 11.55 -14.75
N ARG A 98 -17.42 10.37 -15.35
CA ARG A 98 -17.85 9.21 -14.58
C ARG A 98 -16.73 8.78 -13.63
N ALA A 99 -17.01 8.79 -12.34
CA ALA A 99 -16.12 8.27 -11.32
C ALA A 99 -15.69 6.83 -11.63
N MET A 100 -14.45 6.49 -11.28
CA MET A 100 -13.99 5.10 -11.34
C MET A 100 -14.67 4.29 -10.25
N THR A 101 -14.81 3.00 -10.51
CA THR A 101 -15.20 2.04 -9.48
C THR A 101 -14.09 1.95 -8.43
N ALA A 102 -14.44 1.59 -7.20
CA ALA A 102 -13.45 1.43 -6.12
C ALA A 102 -12.37 0.38 -6.48
N GLY A 103 -12.78 -0.73 -7.10
CA GLY A 103 -11.84 -1.74 -7.59
C GLY A 103 -10.99 -1.27 -8.77
N GLY A 104 -11.54 -0.41 -9.63
CA GLY A 104 -10.79 0.21 -10.72
C GLY A 104 -9.66 1.11 -10.22
N GLU A 105 -9.93 1.94 -9.21
CA GLU A 105 -8.90 2.79 -8.58
C GLU A 105 -7.74 1.95 -7.99
N VAL A 106 -8.07 0.83 -7.35
CA VAL A 106 -7.09 -0.11 -6.77
C VAL A 106 -6.25 -0.82 -7.83
N VAL A 107 -6.87 -1.23 -8.94
CA VAL A 107 -6.15 -1.88 -10.05
C VAL A 107 -5.13 -0.92 -10.67
N GLU A 108 -5.50 0.34 -10.89
CA GLU A 108 -4.58 1.36 -11.39
C GLU A 108 -3.43 1.65 -10.40
N ASP A 109 -3.72 1.76 -9.09
CA ASP A 109 -2.68 1.93 -8.05
C ASP A 109 -1.65 0.79 -8.10
N TYR A 110 -2.12 -0.47 -8.16
CA TYR A 110 -1.24 -1.63 -8.25
C TYR A 110 -0.46 -1.68 -9.57
N GLY A 111 -1.07 -1.28 -10.68
CA GLY A 111 -0.42 -1.22 -12.00
C GLY A 111 0.78 -0.26 -12.03
N HIS A 112 0.64 0.90 -11.37
CA HIS A 112 1.62 1.99 -11.46
C HIS A 112 2.60 2.07 -10.29
N VAL A 113 2.13 1.85 -9.07
CA VAL A 113 2.95 1.98 -7.84
C VAL A 113 3.35 0.62 -7.28
N GLY A 114 2.62 -0.44 -7.63
CA GLY A 114 2.82 -1.79 -7.07
C GLY A 114 2.24 -1.98 -5.67
N LEU A 115 1.54 -0.97 -5.15
CA LEU A 115 0.77 -1.00 -3.91
C LEU A 115 -0.37 0.02 -4.01
N THR A 116 -1.35 -0.11 -3.11
CA THR A 116 -2.40 0.89 -2.91
C THR A 116 -2.45 1.28 -1.44
N LEU A 117 -2.81 2.53 -1.16
CA LEU A 117 -3.20 2.97 0.19
C LEU A 117 -4.70 2.75 0.46
N ARG A 118 -5.44 2.25 -0.52
CA ARG A 118 -6.84 1.83 -0.43
C ARG A 118 -6.90 0.37 0.03
N ASP A 119 -7.93 -0.37 -0.39
CA ASP A 119 -8.10 -1.77 -0.05
C ASP A 119 -7.24 -2.71 -0.92
N HIS A 120 -6.85 -3.84 -0.33
CA HIS A 120 -6.16 -4.91 -1.05
C HIS A 120 -7.08 -5.53 -2.14
N PRO A 121 -6.60 -5.86 -3.36
CA PRO A 121 -7.45 -6.30 -4.48
C PRO A 121 -8.34 -7.52 -4.17
N VAL A 122 -7.87 -8.43 -3.32
CA VAL A 122 -8.61 -9.63 -2.92
C VAL A 122 -9.82 -9.31 -2.01
N SER A 123 -9.85 -8.15 -1.35
CA SER A 123 -11.00 -7.74 -0.52
C SER A 123 -12.29 -7.66 -1.34
N PHE A 124 -12.22 -7.15 -2.58
CA PHE A 124 -13.32 -7.06 -3.54
C PHE A 124 -13.87 -8.43 -3.96
N LEU A 125 -13.05 -9.49 -3.81
CA LEU A 125 -13.40 -10.87 -4.11
C LEU A 125 -13.83 -11.66 -2.87
N ARG A 126 -13.66 -11.12 -1.66
CA ARG A 126 -13.81 -11.87 -0.40
C ARG A 126 -15.19 -12.50 -0.26
N ALA A 127 -16.26 -11.79 -0.59
CA ALA A 127 -17.61 -12.33 -0.52
C ALA A 127 -17.80 -13.56 -1.44
N ASP A 128 -17.19 -13.54 -2.63
CA ASP A 128 -17.28 -14.63 -3.60
C ASP A 128 -16.43 -15.82 -3.17
N LEU A 129 -15.22 -15.56 -2.67
CA LEU A 129 -14.33 -16.58 -2.13
C LEU A 129 -14.97 -17.30 -0.94
N ARG A 130 -15.61 -16.57 -0.02
CA ARG A 130 -16.33 -17.19 1.11
C ARG A 130 -17.49 -18.06 0.66
N ARG A 131 -18.24 -17.65 -0.38
CA ARG A 131 -19.30 -18.50 -0.98
C ARG A 131 -18.73 -19.80 -1.57
N LYS A 132 -17.52 -19.75 -2.12
CA LYS A 132 -16.76 -20.93 -2.58
C LYS A 132 -16.08 -21.73 -1.45
N ARG A 133 -16.28 -21.35 -0.18
CA ARG A 133 -15.62 -21.92 1.02
C ARG A 133 -14.09 -21.77 1.00
N ILE A 134 -13.60 -20.72 0.35
CA ILE A 134 -12.19 -20.33 0.34
C ILE A 134 -11.96 -19.37 1.50
N VAL A 135 -11.08 -19.75 2.42
CA VAL A 135 -10.77 -19.02 3.65
C VAL A 135 -9.73 -17.92 3.39
N SER A 136 -9.59 -17.00 4.34
CA SER A 136 -8.53 -15.98 4.31
C SER A 136 -7.16 -16.57 4.65
N CYS A 137 -6.09 -15.89 4.25
CA CYS A 137 -4.72 -16.26 4.57
C CYS A 137 -4.53 -16.32 6.09
N ARG A 138 -5.07 -15.34 6.83
CA ARG A 138 -5.09 -15.37 8.30
C ARG A 138 -5.82 -16.59 8.87
N GLU A 139 -7.00 -16.92 8.35
CA GLU A 139 -7.75 -18.11 8.78
C GLU A 139 -6.96 -19.40 8.50
N ALA A 140 -6.28 -19.48 7.35
CA ALA A 140 -5.39 -20.59 7.03
C ALA A 140 -4.19 -20.68 7.98
N MET A 141 -3.55 -19.55 8.31
CA MET A 141 -2.40 -19.51 9.22
C MET A 141 -2.78 -19.72 10.70
N GLN A 142 -4.05 -19.53 11.07
CA GLN A 142 -4.58 -19.80 12.41
C GLN A 142 -5.20 -21.20 12.55
N ALA A 143 -5.36 -21.92 11.45
CA ALA A 143 -5.92 -23.26 11.44
C ALA A 143 -5.04 -24.27 12.21
N ARG A 144 -5.69 -25.37 12.61
CA ARG A 144 -5.04 -26.45 13.35
C ARG A 144 -4.12 -27.26 12.44
N ASP A 145 -3.08 -27.82 13.03
CA ASP A 145 -2.20 -28.74 12.30
C ASP A 145 -2.99 -29.91 11.70
N GLY A 146 -2.64 -30.26 10.47
CA GLY A 146 -3.28 -31.34 9.71
C GLY A 146 -4.65 -31.02 9.13
N GLN A 147 -5.21 -29.83 9.36
CA GLN A 147 -6.52 -29.42 8.82
C GLN A 147 -6.46 -29.25 7.30
N TRP A 148 -7.51 -29.70 6.61
CA TRP A 148 -7.71 -29.47 5.18
C TRP A 148 -8.56 -28.22 4.95
N LEU A 149 -8.10 -27.34 4.07
CA LEU A 149 -8.79 -26.12 3.73
C LEU A 149 -8.40 -25.63 2.33
N GLU A 150 -9.15 -24.67 1.81
CA GLU A 150 -8.83 -23.95 0.59
C GLU A 150 -8.62 -22.48 0.91
N ALA A 151 -7.47 -21.92 0.54
CA ALA A 151 -7.15 -20.50 0.70
C ALA A 151 -6.79 -19.88 -0.65
N ALA A 152 -6.97 -18.58 -0.82
CA ALA A 152 -6.60 -17.88 -2.04
C ALA A 152 -5.94 -16.53 -1.76
N GLY A 153 -5.05 -16.12 -2.65
CA GLY A 153 -4.37 -14.84 -2.55
C GLY A 153 -3.57 -14.49 -3.80
N LEU A 154 -3.14 -13.22 -3.87
CA LEU A 154 -2.20 -12.72 -4.86
C LEU A 154 -0.84 -13.36 -4.65
N VAL A 155 -0.18 -13.77 -5.72
CA VAL A 155 1.15 -14.37 -5.60
C VAL A 155 2.20 -13.27 -5.52
N LEU A 156 2.88 -13.18 -4.37
CA LEU A 156 3.98 -12.24 -4.16
C LEU A 156 5.30 -12.78 -4.67
N VAL A 157 5.64 -14.00 -4.23
CA VAL A 157 6.98 -14.56 -4.42
C VAL A 157 6.87 -16.05 -4.74
N ARG A 158 7.71 -16.50 -5.66
CA ARG A 158 7.92 -17.91 -6.01
C ARG A 158 9.40 -18.24 -5.89
N GLN A 159 9.75 -19.22 -5.07
CA GLN A 159 11.14 -19.61 -4.86
C GLN A 159 11.30 -21.12 -4.95
N ARG A 160 12.33 -21.55 -5.69
CA ARG A 160 12.76 -22.95 -5.76
C ARG A 160 14.23 -23.03 -5.35
N PRO A 161 14.53 -23.09 -4.04
CA PRO A 161 15.89 -23.17 -3.56
C PRO A 161 16.58 -24.44 -4.07
N GLY A 162 17.84 -24.32 -4.53
CA GLY A 162 18.59 -25.43 -5.13
C GLY A 162 18.81 -26.62 -4.18
N SER A 163 18.78 -26.38 -2.87
CA SER A 163 18.96 -27.40 -1.82
C SER A 163 17.70 -28.21 -1.49
N ALA A 164 16.50 -27.77 -1.87
CA ALA A 164 15.24 -28.32 -1.35
C ALA A 164 14.67 -29.49 -2.16
N LYS A 165 15.50 -30.35 -2.77
CA LYS A 165 15.07 -31.55 -3.55
C LYS A 165 13.93 -31.27 -4.55
N GLY A 166 13.90 -30.05 -5.12
CA GLY A 166 12.89 -29.63 -6.09
C GLY A 166 11.56 -29.11 -5.52
N VAL A 167 11.42 -28.95 -4.20
CA VAL A 167 10.28 -28.28 -3.57
C VAL A 167 10.28 -26.79 -3.93
N MET A 168 9.10 -26.25 -4.18
CA MET A 168 8.89 -24.84 -4.46
C MET A 168 8.03 -24.22 -3.35
N PHE A 169 8.42 -23.03 -2.93
CA PHE A 169 7.70 -22.20 -1.98
C PHE A 169 7.02 -21.07 -2.72
N ILE A 170 5.76 -20.81 -2.39
CA ILE A 170 5.01 -19.67 -2.91
C ILE A 170 4.44 -18.91 -1.73
N THR A 171 4.65 -17.60 -1.68
CA THR A 171 3.97 -16.72 -0.72
C THR A 171 2.80 -16.05 -1.41
N ILE A 172 1.61 -16.25 -0.85
CA ILE A 172 0.39 -15.56 -1.28
C ILE A 172 -0.03 -14.53 -0.23
N GLU A 173 -0.72 -13.50 -0.67
CA GLU A 173 -1.26 -12.44 0.18
C GLU A 173 -2.73 -12.18 -0.11
N ASP A 174 -3.48 -11.90 0.95
CA ASP A 174 -4.79 -11.29 0.87
C ASP A 174 -4.91 -10.12 1.86
N GLU A 175 -6.10 -9.51 1.94
CA GLU A 175 -6.34 -8.37 2.83
C GLU A 175 -6.16 -8.68 4.33
N SER A 176 -6.05 -9.96 4.70
CA SER A 176 -5.84 -10.43 6.07
C SER A 176 -4.38 -10.76 6.40
N GLY A 177 -3.50 -10.76 5.40
CA GLY A 177 -2.06 -11.02 5.55
C GLY A 177 -1.55 -12.08 4.57
N ILE A 178 -0.40 -12.67 4.92
CA ILE A 178 0.31 -13.63 4.06
C ILE A 178 0.04 -15.08 4.45
N ALA A 179 0.12 -15.98 3.48
CA ALA A 179 0.18 -17.42 3.68
C ALA A 179 1.32 -18.04 2.87
N ASN A 180 2.07 -18.94 3.51
CA ASN A 180 3.19 -19.63 2.88
C ASN A 180 2.77 -21.01 2.39
N LEU A 181 3.00 -21.27 1.11
CA LEU A 181 2.63 -22.50 0.44
C LEU A 181 3.85 -23.37 0.19
N VAL A 182 3.68 -24.67 0.37
CA VAL A 182 4.67 -25.68 0.01
C VAL A 182 4.13 -26.50 -1.16
N VAL A 183 4.81 -26.44 -2.30
CA VAL A 183 4.43 -27.16 -3.51
C VAL A 183 5.49 -28.21 -3.83
N TRP A 184 5.13 -29.47 -3.62
CA TRP A 184 5.98 -30.62 -3.94
C TRP A 184 6.08 -30.83 -5.46
N VAL A 185 7.19 -31.44 -5.90
CA VAL A 185 7.51 -31.67 -7.33
C VAL A 185 6.32 -32.27 -8.11
N LYS A 186 5.65 -33.29 -7.56
CA LYS A 186 4.50 -33.94 -8.23
C LYS A 186 3.33 -32.98 -8.47
N VAL A 187 3.07 -32.09 -7.51
CA VAL A 187 2.00 -31.09 -7.60
C VAL A 187 2.43 -29.97 -8.54
N PHE A 188 3.69 -29.54 -8.46
CA PHE A 188 4.27 -28.57 -9.38
C PHE A 188 4.15 -29.02 -10.85
N GLU A 189 4.60 -30.23 -11.19
CA GLU A 189 4.56 -30.72 -12.57
C GLU A 189 3.11 -30.86 -13.08
N ARG A 190 2.16 -31.27 -12.22
CA ARG A 190 0.74 -31.34 -12.58
C ARG A 190 0.11 -29.97 -12.84
N TYR A 191 0.46 -28.96 -12.03
CA TYR A 191 -0.13 -27.62 -12.09
C TYR A 191 0.86 -26.57 -12.60
N ARG A 192 1.80 -26.99 -13.47
CA ARG A 192 2.93 -26.17 -13.91
C ARG A 192 2.49 -24.84 -14.52
N GLY A 193 1.44 -24.86 -15.35
CA GLY A 193 0.86 -23.64 -15.93
C GLY A 193 0.42 -22.65 -14.86
N VAL A 194 -0.49 -23.09 -13.98
CA VAL A 194 -1.04 -22.27 -12.88
C VAL A 194 0.08 -21.71 -12.01
N VAL A 195 1.05 -22.53 -11.62
CA VAL A 195 2.17 -22.10 -10.79
C VAL A 195 2.96 -20.97 -11.46
N LEU A 196 3.27 -21.09 -12.75
CA LEU A 196 4.19 -20.17 -13.42
C LEU A 196 3.53 -18.87 -13.86
N SER A 197 2.24 -18.89 -14.25
CA SER A 197 1.59 -17.74 -14.88
C SER A 197 0.55 -17.02 -14.01
N ALA A 198 -0.08 -17.70 -13.05
CA ALA A 198 -1.26 -17.13 -12.37
C ALA A 198 -0.89 -15.94 -11.46
N GLY A 199 -1.57 -14.79 -11.62
CA GLY A 199 -1.39 -13.64 -10.72
C GLY A 199 -2.02 -13.87 -9.34
N MET A 200 -3.10 -14.63 -9.31
CA MET A 200 -3.81 -15.05 -8.10
C MET A 200 -4.05 -16.56 -8.16
N ILE A 201 -3.82 -17.24 -7.05
CA ILE A 201 -4.01 -18.69 -6.96
C ILE A 201 -4.94 -19.06 -5.83
N GLY A 202 -5.79 -20.05 -6.07
CA GLY A 202 -6.50 -20.81 -5.05
C GLY A 202 -5.75 -22.10 -4.75
N VAL A 203 -5.61 -22.44 -3.47
CA VAL A 203 -4.83 -23.57 -3.00
C VAL A 203 -5.67 -24.39 -2.03
N TYR A 204 -6.04 -25.58 -2.47
CA TYR A 204 -6.57 -26.61 -1.59
C TYR A 204 -5.41 -27.47 -1.08
N GLY A 205 -5.28 -27.55 0.23
CA GLY A 205 -4.13 -28.18 0.85
C GLY A 205 -4.34 -28.54 2.30
N ARG A 206 -3.28 -29.10 2.88
CA ARG A 206 -3.23 -29.49 4.28
C ARG A 206 -2.32 -28.54 5.04
N ILE A 207 -2.79 -28.03 6.17
CA ILE A 207 -1.97 -27.21 7.07
C ILE A 207 -0.94 -28.10 7.75
N GLN A 208 0.30 -27.64 7.73
CA GLN A 208 1.44 -28.21 8.44
C GLN A 208 2.02 -27.12 9.35
N ARG A 209 2.02 -27.38 10.65
CA ARG A 209 2.55 -26.46 11.65
C ARG A 209 3.78 -27.07 12.32
N GLU A 210 4.90 -26.38 12.18
CA GLU A 210 6.17 -26.73 12.83
C GLU A 210 6.57 -25.58 13.77
N GLY A 211 6.18 -25.71 15.05
CA GLY A 211 6.33 -24.63 16.01
C GLY A 211 5.50 -23.40 15.64
N GLU A 212 6.16 -22.27 15.43
CA GLU A 212 5.52 -21.01 15.03
C GLU A 212 5.29 -20.89 13.51
N VAL A 213 5.99 -21.72 12.71
CA VAL A 213 5.92 -21.65 11.25
C VAL A 213 4.75 -22.49 10.75
N VAL A 214 3.91 -21.88 9.93
CA VAL A 214 2.72 -22.52 9.33
C VAL A 214 2.86 -22.53 7.83
N HIS A 215 2.67 -23.71 7.25
CA HIS A 215 2.69 -23.93 5.81
C HIS A 215 1.37 -24.56 5.37
N LEU A 216 0.84 -24.09 4.23
CA LEU A 216 -0.22 -24.78 3.52
C LEU A 216 0.41 -25.67 2.45
N VAL A 217 0.42 -26.97 2.68
CA VAL A 217 0.95 -27.95 1.74
C VAL A 217 -0.05 -28.12 0.60
N ALA A 218 0.31 -27.63 -0.58
CA ALA A 218 -0.58 -27.59 -1.74
C ALA A 218 -0.85 -29.00 -2.26
N HIS A 219 -2.13 -29.31 -2.46
CA HIS A 219 -2.56 -30.56 -3.11
C HIS A 219 -3.23 -30.30 -4.47
N ARG A 220 -4.05 -29.26 -4.55
CA ARG A 220 -4.69 -28.78 -5.78
C ARG A 220 -4.54 -27.27 -5.87
N LEU A 221 -4.21 -26.80 -7.07
CA LEU A 221 -4.08 -25.39 -7.39
C LEU A 221 -5.11 -25.01 -8.44
N SER A 222 -5.74 -23.85 -8.27
CA SER A 222 -6.66 -23.22 -9.20
C SER A 222 -6.11 -21.85 -9.61
N ASP A 223 -6.20 -21.54 -10.90
CA ASP A 223 -5.91 -20.20 -11.41
C ASP A 223 -7.12 -19.31 -11.16
N LEU A 224 -6.93 -18.23 -10.39
CA LEU A 224 -7.95 -17.24 -10.08
C LEU A 224 -7.65 -15.89 -10.76
N SER A 225 -6.80 -15.89 -11.78
CA SER A 225 -6.43 -14.67 -12.52
C SER A 225 -7.63 -14.05 -13.23
N ALA A 226 -8.63 -14.86 -13.64
CA ALA A 226 -9.87 -14.36 -14.22
C ALA A 226 -10.73 -13.61 -13.19
N GLU A 227 -10.86 -14.15 -11.97
CA GLU A 227 -11.52 -13.44 -10.87
C GLU A 227 -10.77 -12.16 -10.50
N LEU A 228 -9.43 -12.21 -10.47
CA LEU A 228 -8.60 -11.02 -10.24
C LEU A 228 -8.85 -9.95 -11.31
N ALA A 229 -8.94 -10.33 -12.58
CA ALA A 229 -9.23 -9.39 -13.67
C ALA A 229 -10.61 -8.71 -13.51
N SER A 230 -11.56 -9.35 -12.83
CA SER A 230 -12.88 -8.77 -12.56
C SER A 230 -12.89 -7.68 -11.49
N VAL A 231 -11.81 -7.48 -10.73
CA VAL A 231 -11.76 -6.50 -9.62
C VAL A 231 -12.00 -5.08 -10.13
N GLY A 232 -11.48 -4.74 -11.31
CA GLY A 232 -11.62 -3.41 -11.90
C GLY A 232 -13.06 -2.95 -12.12
N ASP A 233 -14.02 -3.88 -12.23
CA ASP A 233 -15.43 -3.56 -12.46
C ASP A 233 -16.26 -3.54 -11.17
N ARG A 234 -15.64 -3.75 -10.00
CA ARG A 234 -16.35 -3.90 -8.73
C ARG A 234 -16.48 -2.59 -7.97
N ASP A 235 -17.72 -2.18 -7.78
CA ASP A 235 -18.13 -1.19 -6.80
C ASP A 235 -18.35 -1.87 -5.44
N ALA A 236 -17.27 -2.32 -4.80
CA ALA A 236 -17.38 -2.61 -3.37
C ALA A 236 -17.34 -1.27 -2.63
N ALA A 237 -18.35 -1.01 -1.79
CA ALA A 237 -18.27 0.09 -0.83
C ALA A 237 -16.98 -0.09 -0.04
N PHE A 238 -16.17 0.97 0.08
CA PHE A 238 -15.08 1.04 1.03
C PHE A 238 -15.66 0.70 2.40
N PRO A 239 -15.41 -0.51 2.95
CA PRO A 239 -15.61 -0.66 4.37
C PRO A 239 -14.47 0.17 4.94
N LEU A 240 -14.75 1.40 5.37
CA LEU A 240 -13.86 2.13 6.26
C LEU A 240 -13.34 1.07 7.23
N PRO A 241 -12.05 0.67 7.16
CA PRO A 241 -11.50 -0.08 8.24
C PRO A 241 -11.76 0.86 9.40
N HIS A 242 -12.58 0.43 10.36
CA HIS A 242 -12.37 0.89 11.72
C HIS A 242 -10.97 0.37 12.04
N GLY A 243 -9.96 1.09 11.54
CA GLY A 243 -8.63 1.02 12.07
C GLY A 243 -8.80 1.31 13.55
N ARG A 244 -8.02 0.63 14.37
CA ARG A 244 -7.91 0.92 15.80
C ARG A 244 -7.26 2.29 16.01
N GLY A 245 -7.88 3.33 15.48
CA GLY A 245 -7.62 4.74 15.71
C GLY A 245 -8.70 5.38 16.57
N ASP A 246 -9.72 4.61 16.97
CA ASP A 246 -10.84 5.00 17.83
C ASP A 246 -10.68 4.56 19.30
N GLU A 247 -9.56 3.93 19.66
CA GLU A 247 -9.16 3.69 21.07
C GLU A 247 -8.92 5.00 21.86
N PHE A 248 -9.12 6.18 21.23
CA PHE A 248 -9.11 7.48 21.91
C PHE A 248 -10.50 8.13 22.07
N HIS A 249 -11.57 7.54 21.50
CA HIS A 249 -12.94 8.03 21.69
C HIS A 249 -13.74 7.23 22.72
N HIS A 250 -13.33 5.99 22.99
CA HIS A 250 -13.66 5.31 24.23
C HIS A 250 -12.46 5.42 25.14
N GLY A 251 -12.52 6.31 26.12
CA GLY A 251 -11.52 6.37 27.17
C GLY A 251 -11.26 4.95 27.67
N SER A 252 -9.99 4.53 27.64
CA SER A 252 -9.55 3.33 28.32
C SER A 252 -10.22 3.28 29.69
N PRO A 253 -10.71 2.12 30.18
CA PRO A 253 -11.15 2.00 31.56
C PRO A 253 -9.90 2.18 32.40
N THR A 254 -9.56 3.43 32.69
CA THR A 254 -8.54 3.78 33.64
C THR A 254 -9.07 3.20 34.95
N PRO A 255 -8.33 2.28 35.61
CA PRO A 255 -8.75 1.82 36.92
C PRO A 255 -8.93 3.06 37.79
N ASP A 256 -10.08 3.16 38.47
CA ASP A 256 -10.30 4.25 39.43
C ASP A 256 -9.06 4.35 40.32
N PRO A 257 -8.36 5.50 40.37
CA PRO A 257 -7.14 5.65 41.17
C PRO A 257 -7.36 5.40 42.67
N ARG A 258 -8.62 5.26 43.12
CA ARG A 258 -9.00 4.87 44.48
C ARG A 258 -9.03 3.36 44.73
N GLY A 259 -8.96 2.54 43.67
CA GLY A 259 -8.98 1.07 43.73
C GLY A 259 -7.62 0.40 43.52
N LEU A 260 -6.58 1.16 43.17
CA LEU A 260 -5.22 0.62 43.02
C LEU A 260 -4.62 0.26 44.40
N PRO A 261 -3.94 -0.90 44.55
CA PRO A 261 -3.25 -1.22 45.79
C PRO A 261 -2.19 -0.14 46.07
N LYS A 262 -2.22 0.42 47.28
CA LYS A 262 -1.24 1.42 47.70
C LYS A 262 0.17 0.84 47.53
N GLY A 263 0.96 1.46 46.65
CA GLY A 263 2.36 1.12 46.44
C GLY A 263 3.17 1.16 47.74
N PRO A 264 4.38 0.58 47.76
CA PRO A 264 5.21 0.54 48.95
C PRO A 264 5.44 1.96 49.49
N ARG A 265 5.19 2.17 50.79
CA ARG A 265 5.43 3.45 51.44
C ARG A 265 6.92 3.81 51.35
N PRO A 266 7.28 5.07 51.08
CA PRO A 266 8.68 5.48 51.12
C PRO A 266 9.24 5.15 52.50
N ARG A 267 10.24 4.27 52.53
CA ARG A 267 11.02 4.03 53.74
C ARG A 267 11.95 5.23 53.89
N ASN A 268 12.04 5.80 55.10
CA ASN A 268 13.14 6.68 55.43
C ASN A 268 14.43 5.89 55.19
N ILE A 269 15.20 6.28 54.16
CA ILE A 269 16.51 5.73 53.93
C ILE A 269 17.42 6.40 54.97
N ILE A 270 17.85 5.61 55.97
CA ILE A 270 18.97 6.00 56.82
C ILE A 270 20.19 5.48 56.08
N ASP A 271 20.94 6.39 55.47
CA ASP A 271 22.23 6.09 54.84
C ASP A 271 23.30 5.94 55.94
N PRO A 272 23.87 4.74 56.18
CA PRO A 272 24.84 4.56 57.25
C PRO A 272 26.26 4.97 56.87
N ASN A 273 26.56 5.29 55.59
CA ASN A 273 27.94 5.43 55.12
C ASN A 273 28.15 6.66 54.22
N LEU A 274 27.87 7.86 54.76
CA LEU A 274 28.08 9.20 54.18
C LEU A 274 29.44 9.44 53.48
N HIS A 275 29.66 8.89 52.28
CA HIS A 275 30.83 9.16 51.44
C HIS A 275 30.40 9.49 50.01
N ILE A 276 30.24 10.79 49.73
CA ILE A 276 29.90 11.33 48.40
C ILE A 276 31.16 11.49 47.51
N ASP A 277 32.35 11.12 47.98
CA ASP A 277 33.62 11.51 47.34
C ASP A 277 34.18 10.55 46.28
N GLN A 278 33.37 9.75 45.58
CA GLN A 278 33.90 8.81 44.56
C GLN A 278 33.28 8.88 43.16
N ILE A 279 32.45 9.88 42.83
CA ILE A 279 31.99 10.04 41.45
C ILE A 279 32.96 10.93 40.66
N LYS A 280 34.04 10.34 40.13
CA LYS A 280 34.89 11.01 39.11
C LYS A 280 34.23 10.91 37.74
N VAL A 281 33.61 12.00 37.29
CA VAL A 281 33.10 12.14 35.92
C VAL A 281 34.27 12.48 34.98
N LYS A 282 34.55 11.63 33.98
CA LYS A 282 35.50 11.95 32.90
C LYS A 282 34.81 12.80 31.84
N THR A 283 35.27 14.01 31.62
CA THR A 283 34.93 14.82 30.45
C THR A 283 35.66 14.30 29.22
N ARG A 284 34.95 14.10 28.11
CA ARG A 284 35.55 13.89 26.78
C ARG A 284 35.47 15.23 26.05
N ASP A 285 36.62 15.86 25.88
CA ASP A 285 36.76 17.01 24.98
C ASP A 285 36.59 16.52 23.53
N PHE A 286 35.69 17.17 22.81
CA PHE A 286 35.55 17.00 21.36
C PHE A 286 36.43 18.04 20.69
N LYS A 287 37.44 17.58 19.96
CA LYS A 287 38.23 18.37 19.01
C LYS A 287 38.04 17.79 17.62
#